data_AF-A0A3Q7HS72-F1
#
_entry.id   AF-A0A3Q7HS72-F1
#
_cell.length_a   1.000
_cell.length_b   1.000
_cell.length_c   1.000
_cell.angle_alpha   90.00
_cell.angle_beta   90.00
_cell.angle_gamma   90.00
#
_symmetry.space_group_name_H-M   'P 1'
#
loop_
_entity.id
_entity.type
_entity.pdbx_description
1 polymer ?
#
loop_
_entity_poly.entity_id
_entity_poly.type
_entity_poly.pdbx_seq_one_letter_code
_entity_poly.pdbx_strand_id
1 'polypeptide(L)'
;MAPALQQSITSDASSDVTITGKIYTRVRLATKSDLSHIYKLFYQIHVYHNYTHLYKATESSLANLLFKENPLPLFYGPSVLLLEVSPTPFDEPKNTTDEGFKPVLTTFDLKFPVVEGEVEEFRSKYDDKSDAYIAGYAFFYANYSCFNDKPGFYFESLYFRESYRKLGMGKLLFGTVSSIAADNGFVSVDGIVAVWNKKSYDFYINMGVEIFDEFRYGKLHGENLQKYAHNKGEIEEETC
;
A
#
# COMPACT_ATOMS: atom_id res chain seq x y z
N MET A 1 48.40 11.87 33.79
CA MET A 1 47.55 10.71 33.46
C MET A 1 46.48 11.19 32.50
N ALA A 2 46.61 10.85 31.22
CA ALA A 2 45.59 11.13 30.21
C ALA A 2 44.63 9.92 30.14
N PRO A 3 43.30 10.10 30.03
CA PRO A 3 42.40 9.00 29.74
C PRO A 3 42.43 8.68 28.23
N ALA A 4 42.31 7.39 27.96
CA ALA A 4 42.56 6.74 26.69
C ALA A 4 41.54 7.08 25.59
N LEU A 5 42.06 7.06 24.35
CA LEU A 5 41.31 6.94 23.11
C LEU A 5 40.39 5.73 23.17
N GLN A 6 39.08 5.95 23.01
CA GLN A 6 38.13 4.90 22.72
C GLN A 6 37.92 4.88 21.19
N GLN A 7 38.61 3.93 20.54
CA GLN A 7 38.41 3.63 19.13
C GLN A 7 37.08 2.89 18.94
N SER A 8 36.34 3.37 17.94
CA SER A 8 35.52 2.64 16.97
C SER A 8 34.46 1.65 17.45
N ILE A 9 33.20 1.99 17.19
CA ILE A 9 32.30 1.08 16.49
C ILE A 9 31.80 1.83 15.25
N THR A 10 32.50 1.66 14.14
CA THR A 10 31.93 1.94 12.81
C THR A 10 31.02 0.76 12.49
N SER A 11 29.70 0.96 12.58
CA SER A 11 28.72 0.03 12.01
C SER A 11 28.65 0.29 10.51
N ASP A 12 29.42 -0.47 9.75
CA ASP A 12 29.34 -0.46 8.29
C ASP A 12 29.14 -1.90 7.80
N ALA A 13 28.32 -2.04 6.74
CA ALA A 13 27.83 -3.26 6.08
C ALA A 13 26.39 -3.72 6.44
N SER A 14 25.38 -2.93 6.11
CA SER A 14 24.22 -3.52 5.41
C SER A 14 24.72 -3.84 4.00
N SER A 15 24.97 -5.10 3.70
CA SER A 15 25.38 -5.50 2.35
C SER A 15 24.17 -5.41 1.43
N ASP A 16 24.11 -4.36 0.63
CA ASP A 16 23.12 -4.19 -0.43
C ASP A 16 22.98 -5.46 -1.27
N VAL A 17 21.74 -5.81 -1.64
CA VAL A 17 21.47 -6.91 -2.56
C VAL A 17 21.21 -6.35 -3.96
N THR A 18 22.05 -6.73 -4.92
CA THR A 18 21.88 -6.32 -6.32
C THR A 18 21.18 -7.42 -7.12
N ILE A 19 20.00 -7.11 -7.64
CA ILE A 19 19.20 -8.01 -8.50
C ILE A 19 19.44 -7.64 -9.96
N THR A 20 19.78 -8.62 -10.80
CA THR A 20 20.10 -8.42 -12.23
C THR A 20 19.38 -9.42 -13.11
N GLY A 21 19.19 -9.08 -14.38
CA GLY A 21 18.59 -9.96 -15.39
C GLY A 21 17.09 -10.12 -15.22
N LYS A 22 16.64 -10.83 -14.17
CA LYS A 22 15.23 -11.05 -13.86
C LYS A 22 14.94 -10.73 -12.40
N ILE A 23 13.75 -10.23 -12.15
CA ILE A 23 13.20 -10.07 -10.80
C ILE A 23 11.87 -10.81 -10.74
N TYR A 24 11.73 -11.68 -9.75
CA TYR A 24 10.53 -12.45 -9.51
C TYR A 24 9.67 -11.70 -8.52
N THR A 25 8.35 -11.70 -8.72
CA THR A 25 7.43 -10.93 -7.90
C THR A 25 6.27 -11.78 -7.42
N ARG A 26 5.81 -11.50 -6.20
CA ARG A 26 4.58 -12.06 -5.63
C ARG A 26 3.70 -10.94 -5.12
N VAL A 27 2.47 -10.85 -5.60
CA VAL A 27 1.41 -10.05 -4.97
C VAL A 27 0.63 -10.96 -4.03
N ARG A 28 0.55 -10.60 -2.75
CA ARG A 28 -0.19 -11.36 -1.75
C ARG A 28 -0.97 -10.44 -0.80
N LEU A 29 -1.99 -10.99 -0.16
CA LEU A 29 -2.66 -10.32 0.94
C LEU A 29 -1.69 -10.20 2.14
N ALA A 30 -1.71 -9.04 2.79
CA ALA A 30 -0.92 -8.81 3.98
C ALA A 30 -1.48 -9.62 5.17
N THR A 31 -0.58 -10.07 6.03
CA THR A 31 -0.91 -10.80 7.25
C THR A 31 -0.41 -10.03 8.48
N LYS A 32 -0.74 -10.51 9.69
CA LYS A 32 -0.28 -9.89 10.93
C LYS A 32 1.25 -9.78 11.04
N SER A 33 2.01 -10.68 10.40
CA SER A 33 3.49 -10.63 10.43
C SER A 33 4.05 -9.44 9.64
N ASP A 34 3.26 -8.84 8.76
CA ASP A 34 3.66 -7.70 7.93
C ASP A 34 3.44 -6.34 8.59
N LEU A 35 2.85 -6.30 9.79
CA LEU A 35 2.44 -5.05 10.44
C LEU A 35 3.58 -4.00 10.50
N SER A 36 4.79 -4.43 10.84
CA SER A 36 5.95 -3.55 10.87
C SER A 36 6.34 -2.99 9.49
N HIS A 37 6.17 -3.78 8.43
CA HIS A 37 6.44 -3.34 7.05
C HIS A 37 5.37 -2.33 6.59
N ILE A 38 4.09 -2.64 6.84
CA ILE A 38 2.97 -1.75 6.49
C ILE A 38 3.13 -0.41 7.19
N TYR A 39 3.43 -0.41 8.48
CA TYR A 39 3.66 0.80 9.26
C TYR A 39 4.79 1.67 8.66
N LYS A 40 5.91 1.06 8.26
CA LYS A 40 7.02 1.78 7.62
C LYS A 40 6.65 2.31 6.23
N LEU A 41 5.99 1.50 5.39
CA LEU A 41 5.58 1.91 4.04
C LEU A 41 4.53 3.03 4.08
N PHE A 42 3.60 2.98 5.03
CA PHE A 42 2.65 4.06 5.26
C PHE A 42 3.36 5.33 5.68
N TYR A 43 4.41 5.26 6.51
CA TYR A 43 5.24 6.43 6.79
C TYR A 43 5.99 6.94 5.55
N GLN A 44 6.58 6.05 4.74
CA GLN A 44 7.35 6.42 3.54
C GLN A 44 6.50 7.14 2.48
N ILE A 45 5.22 6.78 2.30
CA ILE A 45 4.33 7.54 1.40
C ILE A 45 4.06 8.96 1.93
N HIS A 46 3.96 9.15 3.25
CA HIS A 46 3.81 10.47 3.86
C HIS A 46 5.09 11.32 3.68
N VAL A 47 6.27 10.71 3.77
CA VAL A 47 7.54 11.36 3.41
C VAL A 47 7.51 11.80 1.94
N TYR A 48 7.11 10.91 1.03
CA TYR A 48 7.06 11.19 -0.41
C TYR A 48 6.15 12.37 -0.77
N HIS A 49 5.01 12.52 -0.09
CA HIS A 49 4.09 13.64 -0.32
C HIS A 49 4.38 14.87 0.57
N ASN A 50 5.42 14.85 1.41
CA ASN A 50 5.73 15.89 2.39
C ASN A 50 4.57 16.15 3.40
N TYR A 51 3.91 15.09 3.84
CA TYR A 51 2.78 15.11 4.78
C TYR A 51 3.06 14.35 6.10
N THR A 52 4.33 14.19 6.48
CA THR A 52 4.70 13.46 7.72
C THR A 52 4.05 14.03 8.99
N HIS A 53 3.78 15.34 9.02
CA HIS A 53 3.05 16.01 10.11
C HIS A 53 1.60 15.51 10.30
N LEU A 54 1.03 14.83 9.30
CA LEU A 54 -0.29 14.20 9.38
C LEU A 54 -0.23 12.74 9.83
N TYR A 55 0.94 12.11 9.84
CA TYR A 55 1.08 10.70 10.16
C TYR A 55 0.95 10.45 11.66
N LYS A 56 -0.21 9.92 12.07
CA LYS A 56 -0.55 9.63 13.47
C LYS A 56 -0.75 8.15 13.76
N ALA A 57 -0.59 7.30 12.75
CA ALA A 57 -0.79 5.86 12.92
C ALA A 57 0.24 5.28 13.90
N THR A 58 -0.15 4.21 14.57
CA THR A 58 0.72 3.34 15.37
C THR A 58 0.57 1.91 14.86
N GLU A 59 1.51 1.03 15.16
CA GLU A 59 1.34 -0.40 14.84
C GLU A 59 0.06 -0.97 15.47
N SER A 60 -0.28 -0.58 16.71
CA SER A 60 -1.51 -1.02 17.37
C SER A 60 -2.78 -0.54 16.65
N SER A 61 -2.83 0.72 16.21
CA SER A 61 -3.99 1.23 15.47
C SER A 61 -4.15 0.53 14.11
N LEU A 62 -3.04 0.25 13.42
CA LEU A 62 -3.06 -0.47 12.14
C LEU A 62 -3.44 -1.94 12.32
N ALA A 63 -2.95 -2.59 13.38
CA ALA A 63 -3.33 -3.96 13.70
C ALA A 63 -4.84 -4.09 13.95
N ASN A 64 -5.41 -3.13 14.69
CA ASN A 64 -6.85 -3.08 14.93
C ASN A 64 -7.63 -2.84 13.64
N LEU A 65 -7.18 -1.93 12.79
CA LEU A 65 -7.82 -1.61 11.51
C LEU A 65 -7.81 -2.79 10.53
N LEU A 66 -6.66 -3.48 10.39
CA LEU A 66 -6.44 -4.45 9.33
C LEU A 66 -6.77 -5.89 9.76
N PHE A 67 -6.63 -6.23 11.05
CA PHE A 67 -6.59 -7.64 11.48
C PHE A 67 -7.44 -7.98 12.71
N LYS A 68 -8.21 -7.04 13.27
CA LYS A 68 -9.12 -7.34 14.38
C LYS A 68 -10.46 -7.86 13.89
N GLU A 69 -11.15 -7.06 13.08
CA GLU A 69 -12.46 -7.38 12.49
C GLU A 69 -12.43 -6.95 11.02
N ASN A 70 -12.13 -7.89 10.12
CA ASN A 70 -12.28 -7.67 8.69
C ASN A 70 -13.56 -8.40 8.24
N PRO A 71 -14.60 -7.68 7.77
CA PRO A 71 -15.86 -8.30 7.41
C PRO A 71 -15.66 -9.37 6.34
N LEU A 72 -16.39 -10.46 6.48
CA LEU A 72 -16.60 -11.42 5.40
C LEU A 72 -17.83 -11.01 4.58
N PRO A 73 -17.81 -11.17 3.25
CA PRO A 73 -16.73 -11.79 2.46
C PRO A 73 -15.49 -10.89 2.35
N LEU A 74 -14.34 -11.50 2.05
CA LEU A 74 -13.05 -10.83 1.98
C LEU A 74 -13.10 -9.57 1.10
N PHE A 75 -12.29 -8.57 1.44
CA PHE A 75 -12.17 -7.27 0.77
C PHE A 75 -13.31 -6.27 1.02
N TYR A 76 -14.29 -6.59 1.87
CA TYR A 76 -15.27 -5.59 2.31
C TYR A 76 -14.70 -4.61 3.35
N GLY A 77 -13.60 -4.97 4.02
CA GLY A 77 -12.88 -4.10 4.95
C GLY A 77 -11.55 -3.56 4.42
N PRO A 78 -10.87 -2.73 5.23
CA PRO A 78 -9.50 -2.29 5.00
C PRO A 78 -8.56 -3.44 4.67
N SER A 79 -7.95 -3.39 3.49
CA SER A 79 -7.15 -4.47 2.93
C SER A 79 -5.86 -3.92 2.36
N VAL A 80 -4.75 -4.62 2.61
CA VAL A 80 -3.43 -4.29 2.06
C VAL A 80 -2.95 -5.46 1.22
N LEU A 81 -2.67 -5.22 -0.06
CA LEU A 81 -1.87 -6.12 -0.87
C LEU A 81 -0.42 -5.66 -0.82
N LEU A 82 0.50 -6.59 -0.60
CA LEU A 82 1.94 -6.35 -0.67
C LEU A 82 2.49 -6.92 -1.98
N LEU A 83 3.44 -6.20 -2.57
CA LEU A 83 4.26 -6.72 -3.65
C LEU A 83 5.65 -7.04 -3.10
N GLU A 84 5.96 -8.32 -3.14
CA GLU A 84 7.27 -8.86 -2.79
C GLU A 84 8.10 -9.08 -4.05
N VAL A 85 9.41 -8.94 -3.90
CA VAL A 85 10.39 -9.20 -4.96
C VAL A 85 11.45 -10.18 -4.47
N SER A 86 12.05 -10.92 -5.39
CA SER A 86 13.17 -11.82 -5.10
C SER A 86 14.09 -11.98 -6.31
N PRO A 87 15.41 -12.19 -6.11
CA PRO A 87 16.31 -12.58 -7.19
C PRO A 87 16.06 -14.01 -7.69
N THR A 88 15.35 -14.85 -6.94
CA THR A 88 15.03 -16.23 -7.32
C THR A 88 13.50 -16.45 -7.41
N PRO A 89 13.03 -17.43 -8.21
CA PRO A 89 11.60 -17.72 -8.33
C PRO A 89 10.92 -17.96 -6.97
N PHE A 90 9.68 -17.50 -6.84
CA PHE A 90 8.80 -17.92 -5.75
C PHE A 90 8.27 -19.32 -6.05
N ASP A 91 8.12 -20.13 -5.00
CA ASP A 91 7.39 -21.38 -5.11
C ASP A 91 5.92 -21.10 -5.44
N GLU A 92 5.28 -22.03 -6.15
CA GLU A 92 3.83 -21.98 -6.35
C GLU A 92 3.15 -21.87 -4.99
N PRO A 93 2.12 -21.01 -4.85
CA PRO A 93 1.41 -20.89 -3.60
C PRO A 93 0.92 -22.28 -3.21
N LYS A 94 1.36 -22.78 -2.05
CA LYS A 94 0.76 -24.00 -1.49
C LYS A 94 -0.75 -23.75 -1.48
N ASN A 95 -1.55 -24.73 -1.91
CA ASN A 95 -3.00 -24.69 -1.75
C ASN A 95 -3.31 -24.78 -0.25
N THR A 96 -3.00 -23.72 0.49
CA THR A 96 -3.42 -23.49 1.85
C THR A 96 -4.81 -22.89 1.73
N THR A 97 -5.77 -23.80 1.63
CA THR A 97 -7.19 -23.56 1.86
C THR A 97 -7.39 -22.68 3.10
N ASP A 98 -8.04 -21.52 2.94
CA ASP A 98 -9.06 -20.90 3.83
C ASP A 98 -9.13 -19.35 3.77
N GLU A 99 -8.17 -18.64 3.14
CA GLU A 99 -8.13 -17.15 3.14
C GLU A 99 -8.60 -16.44 1.86
N GLY A 100 -9.26 -17.13 0.91
CA GLY A 100 -10.00 -16.51 -0.20
C GLY A 100 -9.21 -15.79 -1.31
N PHE A 101 -7.97 -15.36 -1.09
CA PHE A 101 -7.11 -14.72 -2.12
C PHE A 101 -5.90 -15.59 -2.48
N LYS A 102 -5.75 -15.90 -3.78
CA LYS A 102 -4.59 -16.62 -4.30
C LYS A 102 -3.47 -15.62 -4.68
N PRO A 103 -2.24 -15.76 -4.15
CA PRO A 103 -1.13 -14.91 -4.56
C PRO A 103 -0.87 -14.95 -6.07
N VAL A 104 -0.53 -13.79 -6.63
CA VAL A 104 -0.22 -13.64 -8.06
C VAL A 104 1.29 -13.60 -8.25
N LEU A 105 1.83 -14.58 -8.97
CA LEU A 105 3.24 -14.65 -9.31
C LEU A 105 3.47 -14.05 -10.70
N THR A 106 4.55 -13.28 -10.85
CA THR A 106 4.96 -12.67 -12.12
C THR A 106 6.47 -12.51 -12.15
N THR A 107 7.05 -12.31 -13.32
CA THR A 107 8.48 -12.06 -13.49
C THR A 107 8.68 -10.87 -14.42
N PHE A 108 9.66 -10.03 -14.13
CA PHE A 108 10.05 -8.90 -14.96
C PHE A 108 11.51 -9.03 -15.39
N ASP A 109 11.77 -8.78 -16.67
CA ASP A 109 13.14 -8.65 -17.18
C ASP A 109 13.68 -7.25 -16.83
N LEU A 110 14.82 -7.24 -16.13
CA LEU A 110 15.49 -6.03 -15.69
C LEU A 110 16.45 -5.53 -16.77
N LYS A 111 16.19 -4.32 -17.28
CA LYS A 111 17.13 -3.61 -18.16
C LYS A 111 18.36 -3.07 -17.42
N PHE A 112 18.18 -2.73 -16.13
CA PHE A 112 19.21 -2.21 -15.26
C PHE A 112 19.15 -2.94 -13.91
N PRO A 113 20.29 -3.09 -13.20
CA PRO A 113 20.30 -3.66 -11.87
C PRO A 113 19.40 -2.89 -10.92
N VAL A 114 18.72 -3.61 -10.02
CA VAL A 114 17.98 -3.04 -8.91
C VAL A 114 18.76 -3.29 -7.63
N VAL A 115 18.98 -2.24 -6.84
CA VAL A 115 19.70 -2.31 -5.57
C VAL A 115 18.70 -2.26 -4.43
N GLU A 116 18.62 -3.34 -3.67
CA GLU A 116 17.93 -3.43 -2.39
C GLU A 116 18.90 -3.00 -1.29
N GLY A 117 18.77 -1.74 -0.84
CA GLY A 117 19.63 -1.16 0.20
C GLY A 117 19.05 -1.21 1.61
N GLU A 118 17.76 -1.52 1.75
CA GLU A 118 17.06 -1.60 3.04
C GLU A 118 16.76 -3.08 3.36
N VAL A 119 17.75 -3.94 3.12
CA VAL A 119 17.66 -5.41 3.16
C VAL A 119 17.01 -5.90 4.45
N GLU A 120 17.56 -5.53 5.61
CA GLU A 120 17.07 -6.00 6.92
C GLU A 120 15.72 -5.39 7.30
N GLU A 121 15.41 -4.21 6.78
CA GLU A 121 14.24 -3.44 7.19
C GLU A 121 12.96 -3.85 6.47
N PHE A 122 13.12 -4.36 5.23
CA PHE A 122 12.05 -4.79 4.34
C PHE A 122 12.19 -6.24 3.87
N ARG A 123 13.07 -7.06 4.47
CA ARG A 123 13.04 -8.51 4.27
C ARG A 123 11.68 -9.05 4.67
N SER A 124 11.05 -9.80 3.77
CA SER A 124 9.77 -10.43 4.06
C SER A 124 9.88 -11.34 5.27
N LYS A 125 8.87 -11.28 6.14
CA LYS A 125 8.67 -12.19 7.27
C LYS A 125 7.71 -13.33 6.93
N TYR A 126 7.35 -13.46 5.65
CA TYR A 126 6.50 -14.53 5.17
C TYR A 126 7.35 -15.80 5.04
N ASP A 127 6.96 -16.85 5.77
CA ASP A 127 7.80 -17.99 6.19
C ASP A 127 8.21 -18.97 5.06
N ASP A 128 8.12 -18.57 3.80
CA ASP A 128 8.45 -19.44 2.67
C ASP A 128 9.70 -19.03 1.89
N LYS A 129 10.25 -17.84 2.13
CA LYS A 129 11.39 -17.36 1.34
C LYS A 129 12.25 -16.32 2.07
N SER A 130 13.55 -16.59 2.21
CA SER A 130 14.49 -15.74 2.94
C SER A 130 15.10 -14.60 2.12
N ASP A 131 15.07 -14.71 0.79
CA ASP A 131 15.56 -13.72 -0.18
C ASP A 131 14.40 -12.94 -0.83
N ALA A 132 13.28 -12.78 -0.11
CA ALA A 132 12.15 -11.97 -0.52
C ALA A 132 12.14 -10.61 0.21
N TYR A 133 11.82 -9.54 -0.50
CA TYR A 133 11.80 -8.17 0.03
C TYR A 133 10.49 -7.47 -0.33
N ILE A 134 9.95 -6.67 0.58
CA ILE A 134 8.75 -5.87 0.32
C ILE A 134 9.15 -4.66 -0.56
N ALA A 135 8.62 -4.60 -1.78
CA ALA A 135 8.89 -3.53 -2.73
C ALA A 135 7.85 -2.41 -2.69
N GLY A 136 6.60 -2.74 -2.32
CA GLY A 136 5.50 -1.78 -2.29
C GLY A 136 4.20 -2.39 -1.79
N TYR A 137 3.17 -1.56 -1.76
CA TYR A 137 1.83 -1.96 -1.32
C TYR A 137 0.72 -1.20 -2.05
N ALA A 138 -0.48 -1.77 -1.99
CA ALA A 138 -1.74 -1.10 -2.26
C ALA A 138 -2.66 -1.22 -1.04
N PHE A 139 -3.27 -0.11 -0.62
CA PHE A 139 -4.24 -0.07 0.47
C PHE A 139 -5.59 0.42 -0.06
N PHE A 140 -6.64 -0.35 0.22
CA PHE A 140 -7.99 -0.12 -0.30
C PHE A 140 -9.04 -0.74 0.63
N TYR A 141 -10.30 -0.35 0.42
CA TYR A 141 -11.46 -0.86 1.17
C TYR A 141 -12.72 -0.71 0.32
N ALA A 142 -13.78 -1.47 0.64
CA ALA A 142 -15.04 -1.32 -0.07
C ALA A 142 -15.70 0.03 0.22
N ASN A 143 -16.27 0.64 -0.83
CA ASN A 143 -17.17 1.78 -0.77
C ASN A 143 -18.54 1.38 -1.36
N TYR A 144 -19.49 2.31 -1.41
CA TYR A 144 -20.78 2.10 -2.07
C TYR A 144 -21.17 3.32 -2.91
N SER A 145 -21.63 3.07 -4.14
CA SER A 145 -22.19 4.10 -5.02
C SER A 145 -23.71 4.00 -5.05
N CYS A 146 -24.40 5.03 -4.56
CA CYS A 146 -25.86 5.12 -4.69
C CYS A 146 -26.32 5.35 -6.14
N PHE A 147 -25.43 5.87 -7.00
CA PHE A 147 -25.73 6.07 -8.43
C PHE A 147 -25.71 4.75 -9.21
N ASN A 148 -24.86 3.80 -8.80
CA ASN A 148 -24.68 2.52 -9.49
C ASN A 148 -25.32 1.33 -8.73
N ASP A 149 -25.89 1.59 -7.55
CA ASP A 149 -26.50 0.61 -6.63
C ASP A 149 -25.62 -0.61 -6.35
N LYS A 150 -24.30 -0.40 -6.29
CA LYS A 150 -23.32 -1.46 -6.14
C LYS A 150 -22.07 -0.97 -5.39
N PRO A 151 -21.38 -1.88 -4.68
CA PRO A 151 -20.10 -1.58 -4.07
C PRO A 151 -19.00 -1.34 -5.11
N GLY A 152 -18.00 -0.58 -4.71
CA GLY A 152 -16.73 -0.39 -5.39
C GLY A 152 -15.58 -0.58 -4.41
N PHE A 153 -14.34 -0.38 -4.86
CA PHE A 153 -13.23 -0.11 -3.95
C PHE A 153 -12.92 1.37 -3.93
N TYR A 154 -12.70 1.91 -2.73
CA TYR A 154 -11.89 3.10 -2.58
C TYR A 154 -10.42 2.70 -2.47
N PHE A 155 -9.65 3.09 -3.48
CA PHE A 155 -8.22 2.88 -3.62
C PHE A 155 -7.45 4.02 -2.94
N GLU A 156 -7.22 3.85 -1.64
CA GLU A 156 -6.63 4.88 -0.78
C GLU A 156 -5.21 5.24 -1.19
N SER A 157 -4.36 4.24 -1.44
CA SER A 157 -2.96 4.50 -1.79
C SER A 157 -2.25 3.35 -2.48
N LEU A 158 -1.28 3.72 -3.32
CA LEU A 158 -0.33 2.84 -3.99
C LEU A 158 1.06 3.46 -3.83
N TYR A 159 1.98 2.69 -3.27
CA TYR A 159 3.34 3.15 -3.07
C TYR A 159 4.35 2.06 -3.35
N PHE A 160 5.44 2.46 -4.00
CA PHE A 160 6.64 1.65 -4.17
C PHE A 160 7.83 2.39 -3.58
N ARG A 161 8.69 1.62 -2.91
CA ARG A 161 10.04 2.05 -2.53
C ARG A 161 10.82 2.44 -3.79
N GLU A 162 11.75 3.38 -3.65
CA GLU A 162 12.36 4.07 -4.78
C GLU A 162 13.04 3.12 -5.78
N SER A 163 13.78 2.13 -5.30
CA SER A 163 14.49 1.13 -6.12
C SER A 163 13.58 0.31 -7.05
N TYR A 164 12.29 0.19 -6.75
CA TYR A 164 11.35 -0.65 -7.49
C TYR A 164 10.39 0.13 -8.40
N ARG A 165 10.57 1.45 -8.51
CA ARG A 165 9.74 2.29 -9.38
C ARG A 165 10.12 2.12 -10.85
N LYS A 166 9.17 2.39 -11.74
CA LYS A 166 9.33 2.34 -13.21
C LYS A 166 9.69 0.96 -13.78
N LEU A 167 9.45 -0.11 -13.02
CA LEU A 167 9.65 -1.51 -13.46
C LEU A 167 8.37 -2.17 -14.00
N GLY A 168 7.25 -1.43 -14.04
CA GLY A 168 5.94 -1.98 -14.44
C GLY A 168 5.16 -2.66 -13.31
N MET A 169 5.76 -2.83 -12.14
CA MET A 169 5.14 -3.46 -10.96
C MET A 169 3.87 -2.75 -10.46
N GLY A 170 3.76 -1.43 -10.65
CA GLY A 170 2.54 -0.69 -10.31
C GLY A 170 1.31 -1.16 -11.10
N LYS A 171 1.49 -1.51 -12.38
CA LYS A 171 0.41 -2.07 -13.22
C LYS A 171 -0.04 -3.44 -12.74
N LEU A 172 0.91 -4.29 -12.32
CA LEU A 172 0.61 -5.59 -11.71
C LEU A 172 -0.22 -5.41 -10.43
N LEU A 173 0.22 -4.54 -9.53
CA LEU A 173 -0.43 -4.38 -8.23
C LEU A 173 -1.81 -3.71 -8.33
N PHE A 174 -1.93 -2.61 -9.10
CA PHE A 174 -3.22 -1.97 -9.36
C PHE A 174 -4.16 -2.92 -10.12
N GLY A 175 -3.67 -3.59 -11.17
CA GLY A 175 -4.45 -4.56 -11.93
C GLY A 175 -4.95 -5.73 -11.08
N THR A 176 -4.17 -6.19 -10.10
CA THR A 176 -4.61 -7.22 -9.15
C THR A 176 -5.79 -6.73 -8.30
N VAL A 177 -5.74 -5.48 -7.79
CA VAL A 177 -6.86 -4.90 -7.04
C VAL A 177 -8.10 -4.73 -7.92
N SER A 178 -7.93 -4.26 -9.17
CA SER A 178 -9.02 -4.15 -10.13
C SER A 178 -9.66 -5.51 -10.47
N SER A 179 -8.86 -6.56 -10.62
CA SER A 179 -9.38 -7.92 -10.83
C SER A 179 -10.19 -8.41 -9.64
N ILE A 180 -9.70 -8.18 -8.41
CA ILE A 180 -10.46 -8.52 -7.20
C ILE A 180 -11.82 -7.81 -7.18
N ALA A 181 -11.86 -6.51 -7.54
CA ALA A 181 -13.12 -5.76 -7.61
C ALA A 181 -14.09 -6.40 -8.61
N ALA A 182 -13.61 -6.65 -9.83
CA ALA A 182 -14.41 -7.25 -10.89
C ALA A 182 -14.94 -8.64 -10.51
N ASP A 183 -14.09 -9.49 -9.92
CA ASP A 183 -14.44 -10.85 -9.49
C ASP A 183 -15.47 -10.85 -8.34
N ASN A 184 -15.48 -9.80 -7.50
CA ASN A 184 -16.50 -9.59 -6.46
C ASN A 184 -17.78 -8.90 -6.98
N GLY A 185 -17.87 -8.60 -8.28
CA GLY A 185 -19.01 -7.91 -8.89
C GLY A 185 -19.10 -6.42 -8.53
N PHE A 186 -18.00 -5.83 -8.06
CA PHE A 186 -17.91 -4.41 -7.74
C PHE A 186 -17.86 -3.59 -9.03
N VAL A 187 -18.40 -2.38 -8.99
CA VAL A 187 -18.56 -1.54 -10.20
C VAL A 187 -17.40 -0.62 -10.48
N SER A 188 -16.58 -0.31 -9.47
CA SER A 188 -15.54 0.71 -9.59
C SER A 188 -14.35 0.45 -8.68
N VAL A 189 -13.23 1.08 -9.05
CA VAL A 189 -12.08 1.31 -8.20
C VAL A 189 -11.81 2.82 -8.22
N ASP A 190 -12.32 3.52 -7.22
CA ASP A 190 -12.32 4.97 -7.10
C ASP A 190 -11.11 5.43 -6.28
N GLY A 191 -10.60 6.63 -6.53
CA GLY A 191 -9.51 7.17 -5.73
C GLY A 191 -9.22 8.63 -6.05
N ILE A 192 -8.23 9.20 -5.37
CA ILE A 192 -7.82 10.59 -5.56
C ILE A 192 -6.41 10.64 -6.13
N VAL A 193 -6.26 11.40 -7.21
CA VAL A 193 -4.96 11.72 -7.79
C VAL A 193 -4.61 13.16 -7.46
N ALA A 194 -3.48 13.38 -6.81
CA ALA A 194 -3.03 14.73 -6.49
C ALA A 194 -2.68 15.51 -7.76
N VAL A 195 -3.21 16.72 -7.91
CA VAL A 195 -3.05 17.59 -9.10
C VAL A 195 -1.59 17.81 -9.50
N TRP A 196 -0.70 17.94 -8.52
CA TRP A 196 0.74 18.14 -8.78
C TRP A 196 1.44 16.89 -9.30
N ASN A 197 0.85 15.70 -9.14
CA ASN A 197 1.50 14.43 -9.44
C ASN A 197 1.15 13.93 -10.84
N LYS A 198 1.69 14.61 -11.85
CA LYS A 198 1.50 14.22 -13.26
C LYS A 198 1.88 12.77 -13.56
N LYS A 199 2.90 12.22 -12.88
CA LYS A 199 3.31 10.83 -13.09
C LYS A 199 2.23 9.84 -12.66
N SER A 200 1.59 10.07 -11.52
CA SER A 200 0.44 9.26 -11.08
C SER A 200 -0.77 9.46 -11.99
N TYR A 201 -1.06 10.69 -12.42
CA TYR A 201 -2.11 10.96 -13.40
C TYR A 201 -1.92 10.15 -14.68
N ASP A 202 -0.74 10.25 -15.30
CA ASP A 202 -0.43 9.52 -16.54
C ASP A 202 -0.48 8.00 -16.32
N PHE A 203 -0.06 7.51 -15.15
CA PHE A 203 -0.17 6.09 -14.80
C PHE A 203 -1.61 5.60 -14.80
N TYR A 204 -2.54 6.31 -14.13
CA TYR A 204 -3.94 5.89 -14.03
C TYR A 204 -4.69 6.04 -15.35
N ILE A 205 -4.46 7.13 -16.11
CA ILE A 205 -5.03 7.30 -17.46
C ILE A 205 -4.61 6.15 -18.38
N ASN A 206 -3.33 5.76 -18.37
CA ASN A 206 -2.84 4.63 -19.17
C ASN A 206 -3.42 3.27 -18.74
N MET A 207 -3.98 3.18 -17.53
CA MET A 207 -4.71 2.01 -17.04
C MET A 207 -6.21 2.05 -17.40
N GLY A 208 -6.69 3.13 -18.02
CA GLY A 208 -8.10 3.31 -18.37
C GLY A 208 -8.95 3.94 -17.27
N VAL A 209 -8.33 4.53 -16.24
CA VAL A 209 -9.06 5.28 -15.21
C VAL A 209 -9.52 6.62 -15.79
N GLU A 210 -10.80 6.92 -15.68
CA GLU A 210 -11.37 8.23 -16.02
C GLU A 210 -11.11 9.23 -14.88
N ILE A 211 -10.76 10.47 -15.23
CA ILE A 211 -10.53 11.56 -14.28
C ILE A 211 -11.61 12.62 -14.47
N PHE A 212 -12.36 12.91 -13.40
CA PHE A 212 -13.47 13.85 -13.42
C PHE A 212 -13.07 15.19 -12.76
N ASP A 213 -12.64 16.16 -13.56
CA ASP A 213 -12.17 17.47 -13.10
C ASP A 213 -13.29 18.41 -12.62
N GLU A 214 -14.54 18.10 -12.93
CA GLU A 214 -15.73 18.84 -12.52
C GLU A 214 -16.08 18.62 -11.03
N PHE A 215 -15.62 17.51 -10.44
CA PHE A 215 -15.85 17.23 -9.03
C PHE A 215 -14.78 17.88 -8.14
N ARG A 216 -15.11 18.03 -6.87
CA ARG A 216 -14.20 18.56 -5.84
C ARG A 216 -14.10 17.57 -4.70
N TYR A 217 -12.89 17.37 -4.19
CA TYR A 217 -12.68 16.62 -2.96
C TYR A 217 -13.03 17.50 -1.76
N GLY A 218 -14.02 17.08 -0.98
CA GLY A 218 -14.42 17.71 0.28
C GLY A 218 -14.02 16.86 1.48
N LYS A 219 -13.55 17.51 2.55
CA LYS A 219 -13.23 16.83 3.82
C LYS A 219 -13.57 17.70 5.02
N LEU A 220 -14.46 17.20 5.89
CA LEU A 220 -14.69 17.74 7.22
C LEU A 220 -13.80 16.98 8.21
N HIS A 221 -12.87 17.66 8.88
CA HIS A 221 -11.93 17.02 9.80
C HIS A 221 -11.56 17.92 10.99
N GLY A 222 -10.82 17.36 11.95
CA GLY A 222 -10.30 18.11 13.10
C GLY A 222 -11.40 18.70 13.97
N GLU A 223 -11.16 19.89 14.49
CA GLU A 223 -12.08 20.59 15.40
C GLU A 223 -13.46 20.83 14.77
N ASN A 224 -13.54 21.10 13.47
CA ASN A 224 -14.82 21.32 12.81
C ASN A 224 -15.68 20.06 12.78
N LEU A 225 -15.07 18.87 12.58
CA LEU A 225 -15.78 17.61 12.75
C LEU A 225 -16.23 17.39 14.20
N GLN A 226 -15.36 17.70 15.17
CA GLN A 226 -15.67 17.55 16.59
C GLN A 226 -16.80 18.48 17.05
N LYS A 227 -16.94 19.68 16.46
CA LYS A 227 -18.08 20.58 16.74
C LYS A 227 -19.41 19.89 16.46
N TYR A 228 -19.56 19.20 15.33
CA TYR A 228 -20.81 18.48 15.01
C TYR A 228 -21.10 17.30 15.96
N ALA A 229 -20.08 16.69 16.55
CA ALA A 229 -20.29 15.63 17.54
C ALA A 229 -20.88 16.16 18.87
N HIS A 230 -20.68 17.45 19.18
CA HIS A 230 -21.00 18.04 20.48
C HIS A 230 -22.03 19.18 20.42
N ASN A 231 -22.28 19.80 19.26
CA ASN A 231 -23.31 20.82 19.06
C ASN A 231 -24.62 20.19 18.60
N LYS A 232 -25.51 19.86 19.55
CA LYS A 232 -26.89 19.41 19.30
C LYS A 232 -27.93 20.54 19.26
N GLY A 233 -27.52 21.81 19.32
CA GLY A 233 -28.43 22.95 19.37
C GLY A 233 -28.01 24.01 18.37
N GLU A 234 -29.00 24.59 17.70
CA GLU A 234 -28.92 25.62 16.65
C GLU A 234 -28.67 25.03 15.24
N ILE A 235 -29.70 24.37 14.73
CA ILE A 235 -29.91 24.24 13.28
C ILE A 235 -30.39 25.62 12.81
N GLU A 236 -29.49 26.47 12.33
CA GLU A 236 -29.88 27.67 11.58
C GLU A 236 -30.54 27.23 10.26
N GLU A 237 -31.63 27.92 9.93
CA GLU A 237 -32.61 27.55 8.90
C GLU A 237 -32.11 27.78 7.45
N GLU A 238 -30.80 27.72 7.20
CA GLU A 238 -30.25 27.73 5.84
C GLU A 238 -29.92 26.30 5.42
N THR A 239 -30.93 25.67 4.81
CA THR A 239 -30.85 24.30 4.28
C THR A 239 -30.54 24.30 2.78
N CYS A 240 -29.67 23.36 2.41
CA CYS A 240 -29.36 22.95 1.03
C CYS A 240 -30.57 22.26 0.39
#